data_AF-A0A9N9J470-F1
#
_entry.id   AF-A0A9N9J470-F1
#
_cell.length_a   1.000
_cell.length_b   1.000
_cell.length_c   1.000
_cell.angle_alpha   90.00
_cell.angle_beta   90.00
_cell.angle_gamma   90.00
#
_symmetry.space_group_name_H-M   'P 1'
#
loop_
_entity.id
_entity.type
_entity.pdbx_description
1 polymer ?
#
loop_
_entity_poly.entity_id
_entity_poly.type
_entity_poly.pdbx_seq_one_letter_code
_entity_poly.pdbx_strand_id
1 'polypeptide(L)'
;SKMTARCEDKLLCYMFTLCLMLDSFRVDTESLSEDLAVTTNKVYGIFKTLGCKIEGLNKSEKNALGINEAQSRKVKRAALTVPLVLPEPKKRKYDR
;
A
#
# COMPACT_ATOMS: atom_id res chain seq x y z
N SER A 1 7.49 12.30 -25.87
CA SER A 1 8.36 12.15 -24.69
C SER A 1 7.97 10.87 -23.96
N LYS A 2 8.90 9.94 -23.75
CA LYS A 2 8.61 8.63 -23.11
C LYS A 2 8.77 8.76 -21.59
N MET A 3 7.75 8.39 -20.82
CA MET A 3 7.83 8.35 -19.36
C MET A 3 8.80 7.23 -18.95
N THR A 4 9.76 7.54 -18.06
CA THR A 4 10.66 6.51 -17.50
C THR A 4 9.95 5.77 -16.37
N ALA A 5 10.36 4.53 -16.09
CA ALA A 5 9.80 3.75 -14.98
C ALA A 5 9.89 4.48 -13.63
N ARG A 6 10.99 5.21 -13.39
CA ARG A 6 11.16 6.04 -12.19
C ARG A 6 10.12 7.16 -12.10
N CYS A 7 9.79 7.79 -13.22
CA CYS A 7 8.77 8.84 -13.25
C CYS A 7 7.37 8.26 -13.00
N GLU A 8 7.08 7.07 -13.54
CA GLU A 8 5.83 6.36 -13.29
C GLU A 8 5.67 6.01 -11.81
N ASP A 9 6.70 5.43 -11.18
CA ASP A 9 6.67 5.10 -9.75
C ASP A 9 6.54 6.35 -8.89
N LYS A 10 7.23 7.45 -9.26
CA LYS A 10 7.09 8.74 -8.58
C LYS A 10 5.67 9.28 -8.67
N LEU A 11 5.02 9.17 -9.83
CA LEU A 11 3.64 9.60 -10.02
C LEU A 11 2.68 8.76 -9.15
N LEU A 12 2.86 7.43 -9.13
CA LEU A 12 2.08 6.53 -8.28
C LEU A 12 2.26 6.85 -6.79
N CYS A 13 3.47 7.15 -6.33
CA CYS A 13 3.72 7.60 -4.96
C CYS A 13 2.86 8.82 -4.58
N TYR A 14 2.80 9.84 -5.45
CA TYR A 14 1.98 11.02 -5.19
C TYR A 14 0.49 10.68 -5.20
N MET A 15 0.00 9.91 -6.17
CA MET A 15 -1.40 9.49 -6.21
C MET A 15 -1.81 8.72 -4.95
N PHE A 16 -1.01 7.74 -4.53
CA PHE A 16 -1.30 6.94 -3.34
C PHE A 16 -1.23 7.76 -2.05
N THR A 17 -0.40 8.79 -2.01
CA THR A 17 -0.39 9.75 -0.89
C THR A 17 -1.72 10.51 -0.82
N LEU A 18 -2.30 10.90 -1.96
CA LEU A 18 -3.63 11.52 -1.99
C LEU A 18 -4.71 10.53 -1.51
N CYS A 19 -4.68 9.28 -1.97
CA CYS A 19 -5.60 8.24 -1.50
C CYS A 19 -5.50 8.04 0.02
N LEU A 20 -4.28 8.03 0.57
CA LEU A 20 -4.09 7.95 2.03
C LEU A 20 -4.78 9.11 2.76
N MET A 21 -4.68 10.34 2.26
CA MET A 21 -5.34 11.48 2.90
C MET A 21 -6.87 11.39 2.82
N LEU A 22 -7.41 10.87 1.73
CA LEU A 22 -8.86 10.71 1.53
C LEU A 22 -9.44 9.56 2.39
N ASP A 23 -8.71 8.45 2.52
CA ASP A 23 -9.16 7.25 3.22
C ASP A 23 -8.67 7.18 4.68
N SER A 24 -8.50 8.32 5.34
CA SER A 24 -8.07 8.38 6.75
C SER A 24 -6.82 7.54 7.05
N PHE A 25 -5.85 7.58 6.12
CA PHE A 25 -4.56 6.89 6.16
C PHE A 25 -4.65 5.36 6.15
N ARG A 26 -5.78 4.78 5.69
CA ARG A 26 -5.99 3.33 5.54
C ARG A 26 -6.68 3.00 4.22
N VAL A 27 -5.90 2.58 3.23
CA VAL A 27 -6.37 2.42 1.84
C VAL A 27 -6.54 0.95 1.47
N ASP A 28 -7.58 0.66 0.69
CA ASP A 28 -7.76 -0.66 0.04
C ASP A 28 -6.82 -0.80 -1.17
N THR A 29 -5.93 -1.77 -1.07
CA THR A 29 -4.91 -2.02 -2.09
C THR A 29 -5.41 -2.82 -3.29
N GLU A 30 -6.48 -3.58 -3.14
CA GLU A 30 -7.04 -4.42 -4.21
C GLU A 30 -7.81 -3.53 -5.20
N SER A 31 -8.67 -2.65 -4.69
CA SER A 31 -9.38 -1.65 -5.51
C SER A 31 -8.41 -0.79 -6.33
N LEU A 32 -7.33 -0.29 -5.71
CA LEU A 32 -6.31 0.48 -6.45
C LEU A 32 -5.56 -0.35 -7.51
N SER A 33 -5.37 -1.64 -7.26
CA SER A 33 -4.74 -2.56 -8.23
C SER A 33 -5.62 -2.70 -9.47
N GLU A 34 -6.93 -2.84 -9.27
CA GLU A 34 -7.92 -2.97 -10.34
C GLU A 34 -8.11 -1.65 -11.10
N ASP A 35 -8.36 -0.55 -10.39
CA ASP A 35 -8.63 0.77 -10.98
C ASP A 35 -7.49 1.28 -11.86
N LEU A 36 -6.24 1.04 -11.42
CA LEU A 36 -5.05 1.52 -12.13
C LEU A 36 -4.46 0.46 -13.07
N ALA A 37 -5.05 -0.74 -13.12
CA ALA A 37 -4.53 -1.90 -13.84
C ALA A 37 -3.03 -2.18 -13.51
N VAL A 38 -2.65 -1.97 -12.25
CA VAL A 38 -1.29 -2.20 -11.76
C VAL A 38 -1.28 -3.46 -10.90
N THR A 39 -0.26 -4.31 -11.03
CA THR A 39 -0.16 -5.51 -10.20
C THR A 39 -0.15 -5.18 -8.71
N THR A 40 -0.84 -6.00 -7.90
CA THR A 40 -0.93 -5.81 -6.45
C THR A 40 0.46 -5.77 -5.78
N ASN A 41 1.43 -6.53 -6.31
CA ASN A 41 2.81 -6.49 -5.83
C ASN A 41 3.48 -5.13 -6.03
N LYS A 42 3.24 -4.46 -7.16
CA LYS A 42 3.75 -3.11 -7.40
C LYS A 42 3.06 -2.11 -6.47
N VAL A 43 1.74 -2.21 -6.30
CA VAL A 43 0.98 -1.39 -5.33
C VAL A 43 1.56 -1.53 -3.92
N TYR A 44 1.78 -2.75 -3.45
CA TYR A 44 2.42 -3.03 -2.16
C TYR A 44 3.83 -2.46 -2.06
N GLY A 45 4.63 -2.54 -3.13
CA GLY A 45 5.97 -1.97 -3.17
C GLY A 45 5.98 -0.45 -2.99
N ILE A 46 5.07 0.24 -3.68
CA ILE A 46 4.93 1.70 -3.58
C ILE A 46 4.45 2.09 -2.16
N PHE A 47 3.41 1.44 -1.63
CA PHE A 47 2.93 1.74 -0.27
C PHE A 47 4.00 1.48 0.81
N LYS A 48 4.80 0.42 0.68
CA LYS A 48 5.94 0.20 1.59
C LYS A 48 6.98 1.30 1.47
N THR A 49 7.24 1.79 0.25
CA THR A 49 8.15 2.93 0.02
C THR A 49 7.66 4.20 0.71
N LEU A 50 6.34 4.41 0.79
CA LEU A 50 5.71 5.51 1.53
C LEU A 50 5.71 5.30 3.07
N GLY A 51 6.16 4.15 3.57
CA GLY A 51 6.16 3.83 5.00
C GLY A 51 4.88 3.15 5.51
N CYS A 52 3.98 2.75 4.61
CA CYS A 52 2.77 2.03 5.00
C CYS A 52 3.07 0.56 5.35
N LYS A 53 2.30 0.03 6.29
CA LYS A 53 2.21 -1.41 6.58
C LYS A 53 1.05 -2.01 5.80
N ILE A 54 1.27 -3.20 5.25
CA ILE A 54 0.20 -3.97 4.61
C ILE A 54 -0.36 -4.94 5.65
N GLU A 55 -1.55 -4.66 6.16
CA GLU A 55 -2.16 -5.36 7.28
C GLU A 55 -3.61 -5.76 6.99
N GLY A 56 -4.15 -6.67 7.82
CA GLY A 56 -5.55 -7.07 7.72
C GLY A 56 -6.49 -6.01 8.28
N LEU A 57 -7.78 -6.19 8.03
CA LEU A 57 -8.82 -5.30 8.52
C LEU A 57 -8.92 -5.32 10.06
N ASN A 58 -9.08 -4.14 10.65
CA ASN A 58 -9.40 -4.01 12.07
C ASN A 58 -10.88 -4.35 12.34
N LYS A 59 -11.29 -4.46 13.61
CA LYS A 59 -12.66 -4.82 13.99
C LYS A 59 -13.71 -3.86 13.41
N SER A 60 -13.43 -2.56 13.43
CA SER A 60 -14.35 -1.54 12.91
C SER A 60 -14.54 -1.69 11.41
N GLU A 61 -13.46 -1.93 10.67
CA GLU A 61 -13.48 -2.12 9.22
C GLU A 61 -14.22 -3.39 8.81
N LYS A 62 -14.02 -4.50 9.54
CA LYS A 62 -14.78 -5.74 9.32
C LYS A 62 -16.27 -5.53 9.51
N ASN A 63 -16.65 -4.82 10.59
CA ASN A 63 -18.05 -4.51 10.88
C ASN A 63 -18.67 -3.61 9.80
N ALA A 64 -17.93 -2.59 9.34
CA ALA A 64 -18.39 -1.68 8.28
C ALA A 64 -18.59 -2.39 6.94
N LEU A 65 -17.72 -3.36 6.62
CA LEU A 65 -17.81 -4.15 5.38
C LEU A 65 -18.79 -5.32 5.47
N GLY A 66 -19.29 -5.68 6.66
CA GLY A 66 -20.21 -6.80 6.86
C GLY A 66 -19.63 -8.17 6.46
N ILE A 67 -18.29 -8.31 6.44
CA ILE A 67 -17.63 -9.54 5.97
C ILE A 67 -17.35 -10.53 7.11
N ASN A 68 -17.37 -11.81 6.78
CA ASN A 68 -17.06 -12.87 7.74
C ASN A 68 -15.53 -13.04 7.95
N GLU A 69 -15.14 -13.83 8.96
CA GLU A 69 -13.72 -14.03 9.28
C GLU A 69 -12.91 -14.60 8.11
N ALA A 70 -13.48 -15.54 7.34
CA ALA A 70 -12.79 -16.17 6.22
C ALA A 70 -12.50 -15.18 5.08
N GLN A 71 -13.44 -14.29 4.77
CA GLN A 71 -13.27 -13.18 3.83
C GLN A 71 -12.25 -12.17 4.34
N SER A 72 -12.28 -11.85 5.65
CA SER A 72 -11.38 -10.86 6.24
C SER A 72 -9.89 -11.23 6.17
N ARG A 73 -9.56 -12.52 6.00
CA ARG A 73 -8.17 -13.00 5.84
C ARG A 73 -7.60 -12.69 4.45
N LYS A 74 -8.45 -12.46 3.45
CA LYS A 74 -8.04 -12.20 2.07
C LYS A 74 -7.83 -10.71 1.82
N VAL A 75 -8.64 -9.86 2.47
CA VAL A 75 -8.58 -8.41 2.31
C VAL A 75 -7.40 -7.83 3.09
N LYS A 76 -6.58 -7.03 2.40
CA LYS A 76 -5.47 -6.29 3.01
C LYS A 76 -5.61 -4.80 2.75
N ARG A 77 -5.15 -4.00 3.70
CA ARG A 77 -5.09 -2.55 3.60
C ARG A 77 -3.67 -2.05 3.79
N ALA A 78 -3.35 -0.98 3.09
CA ALA A 78 -2.16 -0.18 3.35
C ALA A 78 -2.49 0.86 4.43
N ALA A 79 -1.86 0.75 5.58
CA ALA A 79 -2.05 1.67 6.71
C ALA A 79 -0.77 2.47 6.99
N LEU A 80 -0.91 3.80 7.04
CA LEU A 80 0.16 4.69 7.51
C LEU A 80 -0.12 5.03 8.98
N THR A 81 0.83 4.71 9.86
CA THR A 81 0.66 4.86 11.31
C THR A 81 1.78 5.70 11.89
N VAL A 82 1.50 6.37 13.01
CA VAL A 82 2.51 7.10 13.78
C VAL A 82 3.07 6.22 14.91
N PRO A 83 4.38 6.31 15.22
CA PRO A 83 5.38 7.09 14.50
C PRO A 83 5.70 6.50 13.12
N LEU A 84 6.05 7.37 12.16
CA LEU A 84 6.43 6.94 10.82
C LEU A 84 7.71 6.10 10.87
N VAL A 85 7.64 4.87 10.36
CA VAL A 85 8.79 3.98 10.24
C VAL A 85 9.01 3.66 8.76
N LEU A 86 10.05 4.24 8.18
CA LEU A 86 10.45 3.92 6.82
C LEU A 86 11.18 2.57 6.78
N PRO A 87 11.02 1.77 5.70
CA PRO A 87 11.71 0.50 5.60
C PRO A 87 13.23 0.68 5.58
N GLU A 88 13.94 -0.21 6.28
CA GLU A 88 15.40 -0.21 6.25
C GLU A 88 15.89 -0.50 4.82
N PRO A 89 16.87 0.29 4.32
CA PRO A 89 17.49 -0.02 3.04
C PRO A 89 18.13 -1.41 3.11
N LYS A 90 17.88 -2.25 2.10
CA LYS A 90 18.46 -3.60 2.03
C LYS A 90 19.97 -3.50 2.15
N LYS A 91 20.54 -4.10 3.21
CA LYS A 91 22.00 -4.24 3.37
C LYS A 91 22.53 -5.00 2.16
N ARG A 92 23.35 -4.35 1.33
CA ARG A 92 24.08 -5.04 0.25
C ARG A 92 25.01 -6.04 0.93
N LYS A 93 24.82 -7.34 0.68
CA LYS A 93 25.82 -8.34 1.02
C LYS A 93 27.02 -8.07 0.12
N TYR A 94 28.10 -7.53 0.68
CA TYR A 94 29.40 -7.64 0.03
C TYR A 94 29.82 -9.10 0.18
N ASP A 95 29.80 -9.85 -0.92
CA ASP A 95 30.54 -11.11 -0.99
C ASP A 95 32.02 -10.77 -0.75
N ARG A 96 32.62 -11.40 0.27
CA ARG A 96 34.06 -11.37 0.49
C ARG A 96 34.69 -12.58 -0.19
#